data_AF-A0AAD7I4G4-F1
#
_entry.id   AF-A0AAD7I4G4-F1
#
_cell.length_a   1.000
_cell.length_b   1.000
_cell.length_c   1.000
_cell.angle_alpha   90.00
_cell.angle_beta   90.00
_cell.angle_gamma   90.00
#
_symmetry.space_group_name_H-M   'P 1'
#
loop_
_entity.id
_entity.type
_entity.pdbx_description
1 polymer ?
#
loop_
_entity_poly.entity_id
_entity_poly.type
_entity_poly.pdbx_seq_one_letter_code
_entity_poly.pdbx_strand_id
1 'polypeptide(L)'
;RLLREKPDQSHDQYAWTVYTTWQISFDQLSKPAARFLQLCSFLHYTGITEDIFSNASKYCAPVELPPKEDLQESLQFLSHFQESTGEWSSLSFLDVTNEIKSYSLISFNATTKVFSIHPLVHAWSRSTPVDVDEESSHLCVNSILGMCISIIPNHDMVIAFPRLLPHLGALSPFKADRGPDFRAAFWYIYLAGSKLQEAHDLLVQVVENYKLMFGEQHLATLEVMHRLGVTYHMLGEYKKARELEIVVLEKRTTLQARIIQTL
;
A
#
# COMPACT_ATOMS: atom_id res chain seq x y z
N ARG A 1 -31.66 -5.42 -23.32
CA ARG A 1 -32.32 -6.74 -23.39
C ARG A 1 -31.50 -7.71 -24.26
N LEU A 2 -30.20 -7.89 -23.97
CA LEU A 2 -29.27 -8.78 -24.70
C LEU A 2 -28.12 -9.27 -23.78
N LEU A 3 -28.46 -9.84 -22.62
CA LEU A 3 -27.55 -10.64 -21.77
C LEU A 3 -28.35 -11.80 -21.14
N ARG A 4 -29.06 -12.55 -22.00
CA ARG A 4 -29.90 -13.70 -21.62
C ARG A 4 -29.52 -14.97 -22.37
N GLU A 5 -28.25 -15.13 -22.71
CA GLU A 5 -27.73 -16.40 -23.22
C GLU A 5 -26.57 -16.83 -22.31
N LYS A 6 -26.79 -17.94 -21.60
CA LYS A 6 -25.79 -18.64 -20.80
C LYS A 6 -24.76 -19.26 -21.76
N PRO A 7 -23.45 -19.08 -21.55
CA PRO A 7 -22.47 -19.89 -22.24
C PRO A 7 -22.45 -21.31 -21.68
N ASP A 8 -21.82 -22.18 -22.47
CA ASP A 8 -21.87 -23.64 -22.45
C ASP A 8 -21.58 -24.31 -21.09
N GLN A 9 -22.36 -25.35 -20.76
CA GLN A 9 -22.64 -25.82 -19.39
C GLN A 9 -21.56 -26.70 -18.70
N SER A 10 -20.31 -26.75 -19.16
CA SER A 10 -19.30 -27.63 -18.53
C SER A 10 -18.26 -26.92 -17.64
N HIS A 11 -17.79 -25.73 -18.04
CA HIS A 11 -16.75 -25.00 -17.31
C HIS A 11 -17.29 -24.23 -16.09
N ASP A 12 -18.50 -23.67 -16.20
CA ASP A 12 -19.10 -22.89 -15.12
C ASP A 12 -19.43 -23.75 -13.90
N GLN A 13 -20.00 -24.96 -14.09
CA GLN A 13 -20.31 -25.85 -12.96
C GLN A 13 -19.06 -26.23 -12.15
N TYR A 14 -17.93 -26.48 -12.84
CA TYR A 14 -16.67 -26.82 -12.17
C TYR A 14 -16.14 -25.63 -11.34
N ALA A 15 -16.10 -24.43 -11.92
CA ALA A 15 -15.71 -23.21 -11.19
C ALA A 15 -16.62 -22.96 -9.99
N TRP A 16 -17.93 -23.14 -10.14
CA TRP A 16 -18.91 -23.05 -9.06
C TRP A 16 -18.66 -24.07 -7.95
N THR A 17 -18.35 -25.33 -8.28
CA THR A 17 -18.06 -26.36 -7.25
C THR A 17 -16.78 -26.08 -6.46
N VAL A 18 -15.74 -25.57 -7.15
CA VAL A 18 -14.47 -25.19 -6.50
C VAL A 18 -14.68 -23.96 -5.61
N TYR A 19 -15.39 -22.94 -6.10
CA TYR A 19 -15.70 -21.74 -5.31
C TYR A 19 -16.58 -22.07 -4.11
N THR A 20 -17.53 -23.00 -4.27
CA THR A 20 -18.36 -23.48 -3.15
C THR A 20 -17.50 -24.16 -2.08
N THR A 21 -16.49 -24.93 -2.49
CA THR A 21 -15.57 -25.58 -1.55
C THR A 21 -14.75 -24.55 -0.77
N TRP A 22 -14.21 -23.54 -1.45
CA TRP A 22 -13.51 -22.43 -0.78
C TRP A 22 -14.43 -21.62 0.11
N GLN A 23 -15.67 -21.36 -0.32
CA GLN A 23 -16.68 -20.67 0.48
C GLN A 23 -16.96 -21.42 1.78
N ILE A 24 -17.16 -22.75 1.72
CA ILE A 24 -17.38 -23.56 2.91
C ILE A 24 -16.22 -23.44 3.89
N SER A 25 -14.97 -23.52 3.42
CA SER A 25 -13.79 -23.34 4.26
C SER A 25 -13.67 -21.92 4.82
N PHE A 26 -14.00 -20.91 4.01
CA PHE A 26 -13.93 -19.50 4.37
C PHE A 26 -14.99 -19.12 5.42
N ASP A 27 -16.18 -19.69 5.34
CA ASP A 27 -17.26 -19.48 6.31
C ASP A 27 -16.91 -20.03 7.70
N GLN A 28 -15.91 -20.92 7.80
CA GLN A 28 -15.38 -21.40 9.08
C GLN A 28 -14.30 -20.49 9.67
N LEU A 29 -13.79 -19.51 8.91
CA LEU A 29 -12.76 -18.60 9.40
C LEU A 29 -13.35 -17.60 10.39
N SER A 30 -12.56 -17.27 11.40
CA SER A 30 -12.77 -16.12 12.24
C SER A 30 -12.81 -14.86 11.38
N LYS A 31 -13.56 -13.85 11.83
CA LYS A 31 -13.69 -12.57 11.12
C LYS A 31 -12.32 -11.91 10.82
N PRO A 32 -11.34 -11.88 11.75
CA PRO A 32 -10.00 -11.38 11.45
C PRO A 32 -9.27 -12.20 10.36
N ALA A 33 -9.42 -13.52 10.35
CA ALA A 33 -8.81 -14.40 9.35
C ALA A 33 -9.42 -14.22 7.96
N ALA A 34 -10.76 -14.19 7.87
CA ALA A 34 -11.46 -13.89 6.63
C ALA A 34 -11.06 -12.52 6.07
N ARG A 35 -11.03 -11.48 6.93
CA ARG A 35 -10.63 -10.12 6.53
C ARG A 35 -9.16 -10.07 6.10
N PHE A 36 -8.25 -10.74 6.81
CA PHE A 36 -6.83 -10.80 6.44
C PHE A 36 -6.63 -11.44 5.06
N LEU A 37 -7.30 -12.58 4.80
CA LEU A 37 -7.23 -13.25 3.50
C LEU A 37 -7.80 -12.38 2.36
N GLN A 38 -8.89 -11.66 2.65
CA GLN A 38 -9.52 -10.75 1.71
C GLN A 38 -8.60 -9.57 1.37
N LEU A 39 -7.99 -8.92 2.36
CA LEU A 39 -7.03 -7.83 2.10
C LEU A 39 -5.79 -8.33 1.36
N CYS A 40 -5.26 -9.50 1.70
CA CYS A 40 -4.14 -10.11 0.97
C CYS A 40 -4.44 -10.37 -0.51
N SER A 41 -5.72 -10.47 -0.89
CA SER A 41 -6.11 -10.62 -2.30
C SER A 41 -5.89 -9.34 -3.12
N PHE A 42 -5.75 -8.16 -2.50
CA PHE A 42 -5.42 -6.91 -3.20
C PHE A 42 -3.90 -6.71 -3.35
N LEU A 43 -3.10 -7.37 -2.52
CA LEU A 43 -1.67 -7.50 -2.69
C LEU A 43 -1.33 -8.48 -3.83
N HIS A 44 -0.12 -8.41 -4.37
CA HIS A 44 0.41 -9.48 -5.22
C HIS A 44 0.36 -10.85 -4.50
N TYR A 45 -0.04 -11.89 -5.22
CA TYR A 45 -0.36 -13.24 -4.69
C TYR A 45 0.85 -14.00 -4.11
N THR A 46 2.07 -13.46 -4.24
CA THR A 46 3.29 -13.91 -3.56
C THR A 46 4.03 -12.73 -2.99
N GLY A 47 4.94 -12.97 -2.03
CA GLY A 47 5.79 -11.92 -1.46
C GLY A 47 5.19 -11.26 -0.23
N ILE A 48 4.00 -11.71 0.20
CA ILE A 48 3.31 -11.16 1.37
C ILE A 48 4.10 -11.52 2.63
N THR A 49 4.54 -10.54 3.38
CA THR A 49 5.29 -10.73 4.63
C THR A 49 4.56 -10.10 5.81
N GLU A 50 4.83 -10.61 7.02
CA GLU A 50 4.35 -9.99 8.27
C GLU A 50 4.84 -8.54 8.38
N ASP A 51 6.05 -8.25 7.90
CA ASP A 51 6.67 -6.92 7.91
C ASP A 51 5.81 -5.84 7.25
N ILE A 52 4.99 -6.18 6.24
CA ILE A 52 4.06 -5.24 5.60
C ILE A 52 3.09 -4.68 6.65
N PHE A 53 2.57 -5.54 7.51
CA PHE A 53 1.54 -5.19 8.49
C PHE A 53 2.16 -4.68 9.79
N SER A 54 3.22 -5.33 10.28
CA SER A 54 3.88 -4.94 11.54
C SER A 54 4.62 -3.60 11.43
N ASN A 55 5.07 -3.20 10.24
CA ASN A 55 5.59 -1.85 10.04
C ASN A 55 4.46 -0.84 9.84
N ALA A 56 3.38 -1.21 9.15
CA ALA A 56 2.21 -0.33 9.04
C ALA A 56 1.60 0.00 10.42
N SER A 57 1.61 -0.93 11.38
CA SER A 57 1.08 -0.68 12.72
C SER A 57 1.90 0.34 13.53
N LYS A 58 3.15 0.57 13.16
CA LYS A 58 4.05 1.57 13.78
C LYS A 58 3.84 2.97 13.19
N TYR A 59 2.82 3.16 12.35
CA TYR A 59 2.52 4.44 11.74
C TYR A 59 2.31 5.55 12.77
N CYS A 60 3.16 6.56 12.66
CA CYS A 60 3.04 7.82 13.38
C CYS A 60 2.85 8.90 12.33
N ALA A 61 1.65 9.49 12.26
CA ALA A 61 1.26 10.44 11.23
C ALA A 61 2.17 11.70 11.28
N PRO A 62 3.10 11.86 10.32
CA PRO A 62 3.82 13.11 10.13
C PRO A 62 2.88 14.16 9.51
N VAL A 63 3.27 15.43 9.56
CA VAL A 63 2.47 16.57 9.05
C VAL A 63 2.09 16.43 7.56
N GLU A 64 2.85 15.68 6.77
CA GLU A 64 2.74 15.61 5.30
C GLU A 64 2.02 14.36 4.79
N LEU A 65 1.61 13.44 5.68
CA LEU A 65 0.90 12.22 5.33
C LEU A 65 -0.53 12.25 5.88
N PRO A 66 -1.40 11.35 5.40
CA PRO A 66 -2.78 11.33 5.83
C PRO A 66 -2.91 11.21 7.36
N PRO A 67 -3.80 12.01 7.98
CA PRO A 67 -4.07 11.96 9.40
C PRO A 67 -4.71 10.61 9.76
N LYS A 68 -4.60 10.17 11.02
CA LYS A 68 -5.05 8.83 11.44
C LYS A 68 -6.56 8.64 11.26
N GLU A 69 -7.33 9.71 11.28
CA GLU A 69 -8.77 9.74 11.07
C GLU A 69 -9.16 9.23 9.68
N ASP A 70 -8.34 9.50 8.66
CA ASP A 70 -8.57 9.03 7.30
C ASP A 70 -8.16 7.55 7.11
N LEU A 71 -7.51 6.97 8.12
CA LEU A 71 -6.92 5.63 8.10
C LEU A 71 -7.67 4.64 9.02
N GLN A 72 -8.83 5.03 9.54
CA GLN A 72 -9.57 4.27 10.57
C GLN A 72 -9.77 2.80 10.22
N GLU A 73 -10.15 2.48 8.98
CA GLU A 73 -10.37 1.09 8.58
C GLU A 73 -9.09 0.25 8.65
N SER A 74 -7.99 0.79 8.12
CA SER A 74 -6.68 0.12 8.16
C SER A 74 -6.13 -0.03 9.58
N LEU A 75 -6.32 0.99 10.43
CA LEU A 75 -5.91 0.95 11.83
C LEU A 75 -6.76 -0.03 12.64
N GLN A 76 -8.08 -0.07 12.40
CA GLN A 76 -8.99 -1.04 13.03
C GLN A 76 -8.65 -2.47 12.61
N PHE A 77 -8.28 -2.69 11.35
CA PHE A 77 -7.80 -4.00 10.92
C PHE A 77 -6.51 -4.38 11.67
N LEU A 78 -5.51 -3.50 11.68
CA LEU A 78 -4.21 -3.74 12.33
C LEU A 78 -4.33 -3.94 13.84
N SER A 79 -5.31 -3.33 14.52
CA SER A 79 -5.48 -3.47 15.97
C SER A 79 -5.84 -4.89 16.42
N HIS A 80 -6.32 -5.76 15.52
CA HIS A 80 -6.55 -7.18 15.84
C HIS A 80 -5.25 -7.94 16.13
N PHE A 81 -4.12 -7.40 15.66
CA PHE A 81 -2.79 -7.99 15.83
C PHE A 81 -1.97 -7.23 16.88
N GLN A 82 -2.60 -6.40 17.70
CA GLN A 82 -1.91 -5.65 18.75
C GLN A 82 -2.17 -6.23 20.13
N GLU A 83 -1.16 -6.16 20.99
CA GLU A 83 -1.30 -6.45 22.41
C GLU A 83 -2.05 -5.32 23.13
N SER A 84 -2.41 -5.52 24.40
CA SER A 84 -3.04 -4.47 25.23
C SER A 84 -2.17 -3.21 25.39
N THR A 85 -0.88 -3.32 25.14
CA THR A 85 0.10 -2.22 25.12
C THR A 85 0.06 -1.39 23.84
N GLY A 86 -0.59 -1.87 22.77
CA GLY A 86 -0.58 -1.28 21.43
C GLY A 86 0.57 -1.76 20.54
N GLU A 87 1.48 -2.56 21.08
CA GLU A 87 2.59 -3.17 20.31
C GLU A 87 2.10 -4.31 19.43
N TRP A 88 2.81 -4.54 18.31
CA TRP A 88 2.48 -5.63 17.39
C TRP A 88 2.73 -7.00 18.01
N SER A 89 1.76 -7.91 17.91
CA SER A 89 1.83 -9.29 18.37
C SER A 89 2.03 -10.26 17.20
N SER A 90 3.26 -10.72 17.03
CA SER A 90 3.56 -11.79 16.06
C SER A 90 2.86 -13.11 16.40
N LEU A 91 2.48 -13.33 17.66
CA LEU A 91 1.69 -14.50 18.07
C LEU A 91 0.26 -14.41 17.54
N SER A 92 -0.44 -13.28 17.77
CA SER A 92 -1.79 -13.08 17.22
C SER A 92 -1.81 -13.17 15.69
N PHE A 93 -0.78 -12.65 15.03
CA PHE A 93 -0.62 -12.77 13.58
C PHE A 93 -0.42 -14.23 13.15
N LEU A 94 0.40 -14.98 13.88
CA LEU A 94 0.63 -16.39 13.63
C LEU A 94 -0.64 -17.23 13.82
N ASP A 95 -1.46 -16.94 14.82
CA ASP A 95 -2.72 -17.63 15.07
C ASP A 95 -3.69 -17.47 13.89
N VAL A 96 -3.89 -16.23 13.45
CA VAL A 96 -4.74 -15.92 12.28
C VAL A 96 -4.22 -16.58 11.01
N THR A 97 -2.91 -16.51 10.75
CA THR A 97 -2.34 -17.12 9.54
C THR A 97 -2.35 -18.66 9.59
N ASN A 98 -2.18 -19.27 10.77
CA ASN A 98 -2.30 -20.71 10.95
C ASN A 98 -3.74 -21.19 10.78
N GLU A 99 -4.72 -20.41 11.22
CA GLU A 99 -6.14 -20.69 10.98
C GLU A 99 -6.42 -20.79 9.48
N ILE A 100 -6.04 -19.77 8.70
CA ILE A 100 -6.24 -19.76 7.25
C ILE A 100 -5.47 -20.89 6.56
N LYS A 101 -4.25 -21.17 7.03
CA LYS A 101 -3.41 -22.27 6.53
C LYS A 101 -4.02 -23.64 6.81
N SER A 102 -4.75 -23.82 7.93
CA SER A 102 -5.40 -25.10 8.26
C SER A 102 -6.45 -25.51 7.22
N TYR A 103 -7.03 -24.53 6.52
CA TYR A 103 -7.94 -24.70 5.38
C TYR A 103 -7.24 -24.69 4.01
N SER A 104 -5.90 -24.66 3.97
CA SER A 104 -5.09 -24.62 2.75
C SER A 104 -5.38 -23.43 1.81
N LEU A 105 -5.93 -22.33 2.34
CA LEU A 105 -6.22 -21.12 1.57
C LEU A 105 -4.98 -20.24 1.36
N ILE A 106 -3.96 -20.37 2.22
CA ILE A 106 -2.65 -19.74 2.08
C ILE A 106 -1.52 -20.75 2.29
N SER A 107 -0.38 -20.47 1.67
CA SER A 107 0.87 -21.22 1.82
C SER A 107 1.95 -20.34 2.44
N PHE A 108 2.76 -20.91 3.33
CA PHE A 108 3.87 -20.21 3.99
C PHE A 108 5.20 -20.91 3.73
N ASN A 109 6.19 -20.16 3.24
CA ASN A 109 7.55 -20.64 3.09
C ASN A 109 8.39 -20.21 4.31
N ALA A 110 8.78 -21.19 5.14
CA ALA A 110 9.52 -20.95 6.36
C ALA A 110 10.96 -20.42 6.14
N THR A 111 11.59 -20.76 5.00
CA THR A 111 12.94 -20.31 4.68
C THR A 111 12.96 -18.83 4.29
N THR A 112 12.03 -18.41 3.44
CA THR A 112 11.95 -17.02 2.97
C THR A 112 11.07 -16.14 3.85
N LYS A 113 10.32 -16.73 4.78
CA LYS A 113 9.29 -16.07 5.62
C LYS A 113 8.24 -15.32 4.79
N VAL A 114 7.78 -15.94 3.70
CA VAL A 114 6.84 -15.33 2.75
C VAL A 114 5.57 -16.16 2.66
N PHE A 115 4.44 -15.49 2.67
CA PHE A 115 3.13 -16.04 2.36
C PHE A 115 2.83 -15.93 0.86
N SER A 116 2.05 -16.89 0.39
CA SER A 116 1.54 -16.93 -0.98
C SER A 116 0.11 -17.46 -1.00
N ILE A 117 -0.67 -16.99 -1.95
CA ILE A 117 -2.04 -17.39 -2.20
C ILE A 117 -2.08 -18.00 -3.60
N HIS A 118 -2.73 -19.14 -3.74
CA HIS A 118 -2.93 -19.72 -5.07
C HIS A 118 -3.71 -18.72 -5.96
N PRO A 119 -3.32 -18.45 -7.22
CA PRO A 119 -3.93 -17.41 -8.04
C PRO A 119 -5.46 -17.48 -8.16
N LEU A 120 -6.04 -18.69 -8.17
CA LEU A 120 -7.50 -18.84 -8.20
C LEU A 120 -8.17 -18.50 -6.86
N VAL A 121 -7.57 -18.89 -5.73
CA VAL A 121 -8.07 -18.51 -4.39
C VAL A 121 -7.92 -17.00 -4.19
N HIS A 122 -6.83 -16.43 -4.70
CA HIS A 122 -6.55 -15.00 -4.70
C HIS A 122 -7.62 -14.22 -5.47
N ALA A 123 -7.90 -14.61 -6.72
CA ALA A 123 -8.93 -13.98 -7.53
C ALA A 123 -10.34 -14.13 -6.93
N TRP A 124 -10.67 -15.33 -6.42
CA TRP A 124 -11.94 -15.58 -5.75
C TRP A 124 -12.10 -14.72 -4.49
N SER A 125 -11.09 -14.71 -3.60
CA SER A 125 -11.09 -13.93 -2.36
C SER A 125 -11.29 -12.42 -2.61
N ARG A 126 -10.69 -11.89 -3.69
CA ARG A 126 -10.87 -10.48 -4.10
C ARG A 126 -12.33 -10.14 -4.42
N SER A 127 -13.07 -11.08 -4.99
CA SER A 127 -14.49 -10.92 -5.31
C SER A 127 -15.44 -11.24 -4.16
N THR A 128 -14.92 -11.67 -3.01
CA THR A 128 -15.70 -12.07 -1.83
C THR A 128 -15.55 -11.02 -0.73
N PRO A 129 -16.49 -10.07 -0.58
CA PRO A 129 -16.37 -8.98 0.38
C PRO A 129 -16.50 -9.47 1.83
N VAL A 130 -15.75 -8.82 2.74
CA VAL A 130 -15.86 -9.01 4.20
C VAL A 130 -16.12 -7.65 4.82
N ASP A 131 -17.35 -7.45 5.31
CA ASP A 131 -17.92 -6.22 5.90
C ASP A 131 -18.01 -4.98 5.00
N VAL A 132 -17.00 -4.74 4.17
CA VAL A 132 -16.90 -3.58 3.28
C VAL A 132 -16.76 -4.02 1.83
N ASP A 133 -17.01 -3.08 0.92
CA ASP A 133 -16.91 -3.28 -0.51
C ASP A 133 -15.44 -3.41 -1.01
N GLU A 134 -15.31 -3.70 -2.30
CA GLU A 134 -14.01 -3.88 -2.97
C GLU A 134 -13.18 -2.60 -3.00
N GLU A 135 -13.79 -1.42 -3.20
CA GLU A 135 -13.11 -0.13 -3.27
C GLU A 135 -12.53 0.25 -1.89
N SER A 136 -13.32 0.08 -0.83
CA SER A 136 -12.88 0.30 0.56
C SER A 136 -11.74 -0.65 0.96
N SER A 137 -11.83 -1.93 0.56
CA SER A 137 -10.78 -2.92 0.81
C SER A 137 -9.47 -2.59 0.06
N HIS A 138 -9.58 -2.11 -1.18
CA HIS A 138 -8.44 -1.63 -1.95
C HIS A 138 -7.78 -0.42 -1.24
N LEU A 139 -8.58 0.56 -0.81
CA LEU A 139 -8.12 1.72 -0.04
C LEU A 139 -7.43 1.33 1.27
N CYS A 140 -7.96 0.34 1.96
CA CYS A 140 -7.37 -0.21 3.18
C CYS A 140 -5.97 -0.78 2.91
N VAL A 141 -5.80 -1.58 1.85
CA VAL A 141 -4.48 -2.12 1.48
C VAL A 141 -3.52 -1.05 0.98
N ASN A 142 -4.01 -0.08 0.20
CA ASN A 142 -3.22 1.08 -0.22
C ASN A 142 -2.69 1.84 1.01
N SER A 143 -3.54 2.03 2.03
CA SER A 143 -3.17 2.68 3.28
C SER A 143 -2.17 1.85 4.08
N ILE A 144 -2.34 0.53 4.17
CA ILE A 144 -1.38 -0.36 4.84
C ILE A 144 -0.01 -0.29 4.18
N LEU A 145 0.07 -0.37 2.84
CA LEU A 145 1.34 -0.21 2.13
C LEU A 145 1.95 1.16 2.33
N GLY A 146 1.15 2.23 2.28
CA GLY A 146 1.60 3.60 2.52
C GLY A 146 2.17 3.80 3.92
N MET A 147 1.44 3.34 4.95
CA MET A 147 1.86 3.35 6.34
C MET A 147 3.15 2.56 6.55
N CYS A 148 3.28 1.37 5.93
CA CYS A 148 4.48 0.55 5.99
C CYS A 148 5.75 1.30 5.56
N ILE A 149 5.66 2.24 4.61
CA ILE A 149 6.82 2.93 4.02
C ILE A 149 7.15 4.23 4.75
N SER A 150 6.15 4.84 5.39
CA SER A 150 6.23 6.20 5.94
C SER A 150 7.13 6.39 7.15
N ILE A 151 7.59 5.32 7.79
CA ILE A 151 8.57 5.38 8.87
C ILE A 151 9.90 5.74 8.22
N ILE A 152 10.47 6.89 8.61
CA ILE A 152 11.79 7.39 8.17
C ILE A 152 12.73 6.20 7.98
N PRO A 153 13.37 6.05 6.80
CA PRO A 153 13.98 4.79 6.41
C PRO A 153 15.11 4.44 7.37
N ASN A 154 14.81 3.53 8.30
CA ASN A 154 15.83 2.72 8.92
C ASN A 154 16.44 1.83 7.81
N HIS A 155 17.72 1.48 7.93
CA HIS A 155 18.45 0.76 6.88
C HIS A 155 17.75 -0.53 6.41
N ASP A 156 17.03 -1.20 7.31
CA ASP A 156 16.32 -2.45 7.04
C ASP A 156 15.15 -2.30 6.04
N MET A 157 14.49 -1.14 6.01
CA MET A 157 13.32 -0.91 5.13
C MET A 157 13.72 -0.65 3.67
N VAL A 158 14.91 -0.07 3.44
CA VAL A 158 15.46 0.14 2.09
C VAL A 158 15.67 -1.20 1.36
N ILE A 159 16.03 -2.26 2.10
CA ILE A 159 16.21 -3.62 1.55
C ILE A 159 14.85 -4.30 1.29
N ALA A 160 13.80 -3.94 2.02
CA ALA A 160 12.46 -4.49 1.85
C ALA A 160 11.68 -3.86 0.68
N PHE A 161 11.98 -2.61 0.33
CA PHE A 161 11.25 -1.87 -0.72
C PHE A 161 11.16 -2.57 -2.09
N PRO A 162 12.21 -3.24 -2.62
CA PRO A 162 12.09 -3.99 -3.87
C PRO A 162 11.06 -5.13 -3.79
N ARG A 163 10.85 -5.72 -2.61
CA ARG A 163 9.83 -6.78 -2.40
C ARG A 163 8.41 -6.22 -2.40
N LEU A 164 8.23 -4.92 -2.16
CA LEU A 164 6.94 -4.25 -2.19
C LEU A 164 6.50 -3.85 -3.61
N LEU A 165 7.43 -3.81 -4.57
CA LEU A 165 7.14 -3.39 -5.94
C LEU A 165 6.02 -4.22 -6.62
N PRO A 166 5.97 -5.56 -6.52
CA PRO A 166 4.86 -6.34 -7.08
C PRO A 166 3.52 -5.99 -6.43
N HIS A 167 3.50 -5.71 -5.12
CA HIS A 167 2.29 -5.34 -4.39
C HIS A 167 1.77 -3.97 -4.83
N LEU A 168 2.65 -2.99 -5.00
CA LEU A 168 2.28 -1.68 -5.54
C LEU A 168 1.76 -1.79 -6.98
N GLY A 169 2.37 -2.66 -7.81
CA GLY A 169 1.88 -2.96 -9.16
C GLY A 169 0.48 -3.57 -9.17
N ALA A 170 0.18 -4.46 -8.21
CA ALA A 170 -1.15 -5.10 -8.08
C ALA A 170 -2.27 -4.11 -7.71
N LEU A 171 -1.93 -2.94 -7.17
CA LEU A 171 -2.88 -1.86 -6.87
C LEU A 171 -3.16 -0.94 -8.07
N SER A 172 -2.31 -0.92 -9.10
CA SER A 172 -2.49 -0.06 -10.29
C SER A 172 -3.54 -0.66 -11.25
N PRO A 173 -4.50 0.13 -11.80
CA PRO A 173 -4.53 1.58 -11.90
C PRO A 173 -5.52 2.20 -10.92
N PHE A 174 -5.26 2.11 -9.62
CA PHE A 174 -6.10 2.79 -8.65
C PHE A 174 -6.18 4.29 -8.94
N LYS A 175 -7.40 4.79 -9.09
CA LYS A 175 -7.66 6.22 -9.29
C LYS A 175 -7.43 6.93 -7.97
N ALA A 176 -6.26 7.56 -7.85
CA ALA A 176 -5.80 8.30 -6.68
C ALA A 176 -6.60 9.58 -6.35
N ASP A 177 -7.84 9.69 -6.81
CA ASP A 177 -8.75 10.81 -6.53
C ASP A 177 -9.65 10.52 -5.32
N ARG A 178 -9.55 9.33 -4.73
CA ARG A 178 -10.32 8.92 -3.56
C ARG A 178 -9.39 8.33 -2.49
N GLY A 179 -9.53 8.80 -1.26
CA GLY A 179 -8.87 8.26 -0.07
C GLY A 179 -7.49 8.88 0.28
N PRO A 180 -6.83 8.32 1.31
CA PRO A 180 -5.53 8.79 1.81
C PRO A 180 -4.43 8.78 0.73
N ASP A 181 -3.76 9.92 0.51
CA ASP A 181 -2.71 10.04 -0.50
C ASP A 181 -1.33 9.62 0.04
N PHE A 182 -0.89 8.41 -0.32
CA PHE A 182 0.45 7.89 -0.06
C PHE A 182 1.37 7.88 -1.28
N ARG A 183 0.96 8.47 -2.41
CA ARG A 183 1.75 8.43 -3.65
C ARG A 183 3.15 9.00 -3.48
N ALA A 184 3.29 10.08 -2.72
CA ALA A 184 4.61 10.64 -2.40
C ALA A 184 5.53 9.64 -1.69
N ALA A 185 4.97 8.74 -0.86
CA ALA A 185 5.72 7.71 -0.15
C ALA A 185 6.07 6.53 -1.07
N PHE A 186 5.21 6.16 -2.02
CA PHE A 186 5.48 5.10 -2.99
C PHE A 186 6.68 5.36 -3.90
N TRP A 187 7.13 6.62 -4.00
CA TRP A 187 8.41 6.97 -4.63
C TRP A 187 9.58 6.12 -4.12
N TYR A 188 9.68 5.84 -2.81
CA TYR A 188 10.77 5.04 -2.24
C TYR A 188 10.80 3.61 -2.81
N ILE A 189 9.63 3.02 -3.06
CA ILE A 189 9.51 1.68 -3.67
C ILE A 189 10.02 1.71 -5.11
N TYR A 190 9.55 2.66 -5.91
CA TYR A 190 9.98 2.77 -7.30
C TYR A 190 11.48 3.03 -7.41
N LEU A 191 12.03 3.88 -6.55
CA LEU A 191 13.45 4.15 -6.50
C LEU A 191 14.27 2.90 -6.19
N ALA A 192 13.91 2.17 -5.12
CA ALA A 192 14.57 0.93 -4.74
C ALA A 192 14.44 -0.17 -5.80
N GLY A 193 13.31 -0.19 -6.52
CA GLY A 193 13.06 -1.09 -7.65
C GLY A 193 13.71 -0.68 -8.96
N SER A 194 14.52 0.39 -8.99
CA SER A 194 15.10 0.97 -10.23
C SER A 194 14.05 1.34 -11.30
N LYS A 195 12.83 1.68 -10.87
CA LYS A 195 11.70 2.08 -11.69
C LYS A 195 11.62 3.61 -11.79
N LEU A 196 12.67 4.20 -12.36
CA LEU A 196 12.87 5.66 -12.36
C LEU A 196 11.80 6.41 -13.18
N GLN A 197 11.30 5.80 -14.26
CA GLN A 197 10.26 6.42 -15.08
C GLN A 197 8.92 6.43 -14.35
N GLU A 198 8.56 5.31 -13.71
CA GLU A 198 7.35 5.21 -12.90
C GLU A 198 7.40 6.16 -11.69
N ALA A 199 8.57 6.30 -11.05
CA ALA A 199 8.80 7.30 -10.00
C ALA A 199 8.60 8.74 -10.51
N HIS A 200 9.12 9.06 -11.69
CA HIS A 200 8.97 10.37 -12.32
C HIS A 200 7.50 10.69 -12.61
N ASP A 201 6.80 9.79 -13.29
CA ASP A 201 5.41 10.00 -13.72
C ASP A 201 4.46 10.15 -12.53
N LEU A 202 4.73 9.42 -11.44
CA LEU A 202 4.05 9.56 -10.16
C LEU A 202 4.29 10.95 -9.56
N LEU A 203 5.56 11.34 -9.42
CA LEU A 203 5.92 12.58 -8.72
C LEU A 203 5.47 13.84 -9.46
N VAL A 204 5.44 13.84 -10.80
CA VAL A 204 4.89 14.97 -11.57
C VAL A 204 3.42 15.22 -11.18
N GLN A 205 2.61 14.16 -11.06
CA GLN A 205 1.21 14.30 -10.65
C GLN A 205 1.09 14.77 -9.19
N VAL A 206 1.91 14.21 -8.29
CA VAL A 206 1.88 14.58 -6.86
C VAL A 206 2.30 16.03 -6.66
N VAL A 207 3.32 16.53 -7.37
CA VAL A 207 3.75 17.93 -7.29
C VAL A 207 2.62 18.88 -7.67
N GLU A 208 1.92 18.62 -8.77
CA GLU A 208 0.80 19.48 -9.20
C GLU A 208 -0.36 19.44 -8.20
N ASN A 209 -0.69 18.27 -7.66
CA ASN A 209 -1.72 18.14 -6.63
C ASN A 209 -1.34 18.88 -5.34
N TYR A 210 -0.08 18.76 -4.89
CA TYR A 210 0.40 19.41 -3.67
C TYR A 210 0.47 20.93 -3.82
N LYS A 211 0.83 21.44 -5.01
CA LYS A 211 0.73 22.87 -5.31
C LYS A 211 -0.70 23.39 -5.21
N LEU A 212 -1.68 22.63 -5.70
CA LEU A 212 -3.10 23.01 -5.63
C LEU A 212 -3.64 22.95 -4.20
N MET A 213 -3.29 21.91 -3.44
CA MET A 213 -3.81 21.68 -2.09
C MET A 213 -3.14 22.55 -1.01
N PHE A 214 -1.81 22.63 -1.03
CA PHE A 214 -1.04 23.26 0.03
C PHE A 214 -0.37 24.57 -0.41
N GLY A 215 -0.27 24.82 -1.71
CA GLY A 215 0.44 25.96 -2.28
C GLY A 215 1.91 25.65 -2.59
N GLU A 216 2.51 26.47 -3.45
CA GLU A 216 3.88 26.25 -3.94
C GLU A 216 4.99 26.46 -2.90
N GLN A 217 4.71 27.19 -1.81
CA GLN A 217 5.67 27.47 -0.75
C GLN A 217 5.51 26.54 0.46
N HIS A 218 4.59 25.58 0.41
CA HIS A 218 4.42 24.64 1.51
C HIS A 218 5.58 23.64 1.59
N LEU A 219 6.04 23.30 2.80
CA LEU A 219 7.19 22.40 3.01
C LEU A 219 6.98 21.04 2.32
N ALA A 220 5.78 20.46 2.43
CA ALA A 220 5.43 19.22 1.76
C ALA A 220 5.55 19.30 0.22
N THR A 221 5.09 20.41 -0.37
CA THR A 221 5.22 20.64 -1.82
C THR A 221 6.69 20.71 -2.22
N LEU A 222 7.50 21.44 -1.44
CA LEU A 222 8.93 21.57 -1.70
C LEU A 222 9.68 20.24 -1.53
N GLU A 223 9.26 19.39 -0.59
CA GLU A 223 9.82 18.06 -0.36
C GLU A 223 9.54 17.12 -1.54
N VAL A 224 8.31 17.09 -2.05
CA VAL A 224 7.98 16.29 -3.26
C VAL A 224 8.70 16.85 -4.50
N MET A 225 8.82 18.17 -4.64
CA MET A 225 9.61 18.79 -5.70
C MET A 225 11.10 18.39 -5.64
N HIS A 226 11.68 18.33 -4.43
CA HIS A 226 13.04 17.84 -4.24
C HIS A 226 13.18 16.37 -4.69
N ARG A 227 12.24 15.49 -4.30
CA ARG A 227 12.23 14.09 -4.77
C ARG A 227 12.14 13.98 -6.29
N LEU A 228 11.41 14.89 -6.95
CA LEU A 228 11.35 14.95 -8.41
C LEU A 228 12.70 15.40 -9.01
N GLY A 229 13.38 16.36 -8.37
CA GLY A 229 14.73 16.79 -8.72
C GLY A 229 15.75 15.65 -8.65
N VAL A 230 15.73 14.87 -7.57
CA VAL A 230 16.52 13.63 -7.41
C VAL A 230 16.21 12.64 -8.52
N THR A 231 14.93 12.45 -8.86
CA THR A 231 14.52 11.51 -9.91
C THR A 231 15.03 11.94 -11.28
N TYR A 232 14.95 13.24 -11.63
CA TYR A 232 15.56 13.78 -12.85
C TYR A 232 17.07 13.56 -12.90
N HIS A 233 17.77 13.75 -11.78
CA HIS A 233 19.20 13.51 -11.70
C HIS A 233 19.55 12.06 -12.03
N MET A 234 18.79 11.10 -11.49
CA MET A 234 19.01 9.67 -11.73
C MET A 234 18.63 9.23 -13.15
N LEU A 235 17.70 9.93 -13.80
CA LEU A 235 17.38 9.75 -15.21
C LEU A 235 18.43 10.40 -16.15
N GLY A 236 19.41 11.12 -15.61
CA GLY A 236 20.42 11.84 -16.40
C GLY A 236 19.94 13.21 -16.92
N GLU A 237 18.76 13.67 -16.52
CA GLU A 237 18.19 14.96 -16.90
C GLU A 237 18.72 16.11 -16.01
N TYR A 238 20.04 16.26 -15.94
CA TYR A 238 20.72 17.15 -14.99
C TYR A 238 20.29 18.62 -15.07
N LYS A 239 19.92 19.10 -16.27
CA LYS A 239 19.44 20.47 -16.45
C LYS A 239 18.12 20.70 -15.73
N LYS A 240 17.13 19.80 -15.92
CA LYS A 240 15.83 19.89 -15.25
C LYS A 240 15.96 19.71 -13.74
N ALA A 241 16.80 18.75 -13.31
CA ALA A 241 17.11 18.56 -11.89
C ALA A 241 17.64 19.85 -11.26
N ARG A 242 18.64 20.49 -11.89
CA ARG A 242 19.24 21.72 -11.38
C ARG A 242 18.25 22.88 -11.32
N GLU A 243 17.48 23.09 -12.38
CA GLU A 243 16.47 24.16 -12.43
C GLU A 243 15.44 23.99 -11.30
N LEU A 244 14.97 22.77 -11.07
CA LEU A 244 14.01 22.48 -10.02
C LEU A 244 14.59 22.66 -8.61
N GLU A 245 15.81 22.17 -8.37
CA GLU A 245 16.50 22.29 -7.07
C GLU A 245 16.82 23.75 -6.70
N ILE A 246 17.14 24.60 -7.69
CA ILE A 246 17.31 26.05 -7.44
C ILE A 246 16.00 26.66 -6.91
N VAL A 247 14.88 26.36 -7.55
CA VAL A 247 13.56 26.85 -7.12
C VAL A 247 13.21 26.36 -5.71
N VAL A 248 13.49 25.09 -5.41
CA VAL A 248 13.27 24.52 -4.07
C VAL A 248 14.12 25.24 -3.02
N LEU A 249 15.42 25.46 -3.32
CA LEU A 249 16.34 26.13 -2.40
C LEU A 249 15.93 27.58 -2.13
N GLU A 250 15.59 28.35 -3.16
CA GLU A 250 15.13 29.75 -3.03
C GLU A 250 13.86 29.86 -2.18
N LYS A 251 12.89 28.96 -2.37
CA LYS A 251 11.66 28.95 -1.56
C LYS A 251 11.95 28.54 -0.12
N ARG A 252 12.78 27.53 0.13
CA ARG A 252 13.17 27.10 1.50
C ARG A 252 13.92 28.19 2.26
N THR A 253 14.86 28.90 1.62
CA THR A 253 15.59 30.01 2.26
C THR A 253 14.68 31.19 2.59
N THR A 254 13.76 31.53 1.68
CA THR A 254 12.76 32.58 1.91
C THR A 254 11.84 32.25 3.09
N LEU A 255 11.38 31.01 3.21
CA LEU A 255 10.56 30.55 4.33
C LEU A 255 11.32 30.63 5.66
N GLN A 256 12.57 30.15 5.69
CA GLN A 256 13.42 30.23 6.88
C GLN A 256 13.65 31.69 7.31
N ALA A 257 13.96 32.58 6.37
CA ALA A 257 14.14 34.00 6.67
C ALA A 257 12.88 34.64 7.25
N ARG A 258 11.69 34.29 6.75
CA ARG A 258 10.40 34.77 7.30
C ARG A 258 10.15 34.26 8.71
N ILE A 259 10.39 32.97 8.97
CA ILE A 259 10.21 32.38 10.31
C ILE A 259 11.11 33.09 11.33
N ILE A 260 12.37 33.35 10.97
CA ILE A 260 13.33 34.07 11.83
C ILE A 260 12.90 35.51 12.09
N GLN A 261 12.24 36.19 11.13
CA GLN A 261 11.74 37.56 11.31
C GLN A 261 10.45 37.64 12.15
N THR A 262 9.72 36.54 12.29
CA THR A 262 8.46 36.47 13.06
C THR A 262 8.61 35.96 14.49
N LEU A 263 9.83 35.55 14.88
CA LEU A 263 10.22 35.14 16.23
C LEU A 263 10.90 36.30 16.98
#